data_AF-A0AAU7AP44-F1
#
_entry.id   AF-A0AAU7AP44-F1
#
_cell.length_a   1.000
_cell.length_b   1.000
_cell.length_c   1.000
_cell.angle_alpha   90.00
_cell.angle_beta   90.00
_cell.angle_gamma   90.00
#
_symmetry.space_group_name_H-M   'P 1'
#
loop_
_entity.id
_entity.type
_entity.pdbx_description
1 polymer ?
#
loop_
_entity_poly.entity_id
_entity_poly.type
_entity_poly.pdbx_seq_one_letter_code
_entity_poly.pdbx_strand_id
1 'polypeptide(L)'
;MPQPKSPKSSSPAGKTAAAKAKTGKPKAAPKTTKPTGKKRSGAGKSVVPAATVEAQAARDEALRLHLAELRELLAGGVMLTAQRVQETMDDAVRRGKMTRRDAEEVARGLMDTGRRQSFDLLAEIEQLLERSKSDLGSASNLVREGTDRVLREVDRVRRTAGVGSPFPILGYDALSAAQVGGRLEGLSPAELRRVREYEETHAARKTVLARIEKALA
;
A
#
# COMPACT_ATOMS: atom_id res chain seq x y z
N MET A 1 46.38 -33.27 10.31
CA MET A 1 46.73 -32.79 11.68
C MET A 1 48.14 -32.20 11.62
N PRO A 2 48.49 -31.11 12.34
CA PRO A 2 47.94 -30.70 13.64
C PRO A 2 47.52 -29.21 13.76
N GLN A 3 46.76 -28.91 14.81
CA GLN A 3 46.53 -27.58 15.38
C GLN A 3 47.73 -27.11 16.22
N PRO A 4 47.75 -25.83 16.66
CA PRO A 4 47.69 -25.60 18.11
C PRO A 4 46.83 -24.39 18.54
N LYS A 5 45.90 -24.59 19.49
CA LYS A 5 45.96 -24.25 20.92
C LYS A 5 45.58 -22.79 21.29
N SER A 6 44.44 -22.69 21.96
CA SER A 6 43.98 -21.58 22.81
C SER A 6 44.91 -21.33 24.01
N PRO A 7 44.73 -20.19 24.70
CA PRO A 7 44.66 -20.23 26.16
C PRO A 7 43.42 -19.55 26.76
N LYS A 8 42.88 -20.24 27.78
CA LYS A 8 42.12 -19.79 28.96
C LYS A 8 42.83 -18.58 29.63
N SER A 9 42.32 -17.71 30.50
CA SER A 9 41.13 -17.55 31.35
C SER A 9 41.41 -16.32 32.23
N SER A 10 40.41 -15.53 32.63
CA SER A 10 40.23 -15.07 34.04
C SER A 10 39.19 -13.94 34.16
N SER A 11 38.00 -14.28 34.65
CA SER A 11 37.28 -13.44 35.63
C SER A 11 37.80 -13.84 37.03
N PRO A 12 37.71 -13.01 38.08
CA PRO A 12 36.45 -12.98 38.86
C PRO A 12 36.10 -11.66 39.61
N ALA A 13 34.79 -11.49 39.82
CA ALA A 13 34.05 -11.17 41.05
C ALA A 13 34.49 -10.07 42.05
N GLY A 14 33.48 -9.31 42.51
CA GLY A 14 33.38 -8.69 43.84
C GLY A 14 32.43 -7.48 43.86
N LYS A 15 31.15 -7.62 44.26
CA LYS A 15 30.59 -7.44 45.64
C LYS A 15 30.53 -5.96 46.07
N THR A 16 29.55 -5.36 46.77
CA THR A 16 28.30 -5.75 47.46
C THR A 16 27.68 -4.48 48.10
N ALA A 17 26.42 -4.62 48.57
CA ALA A 17 25.74 -3.88 49.68
C ALA A 17 25.03 -2.55 49.32
N ALA A 18 23.72 -2.33 49.53
CA ALA A 18 22.71 -2.69 50.55
C ALA A 18 22.71 -1.82 51.83
N ALA A 19 21.62 -1.04 52.03
CA ALA A 19 21.01 -0.66 53.32
C ALA A 19 19.60 -0.02 53.06
N LYS A 20 18.47 -0.66 53.41
CA LYS A 20 17.68 -0.64 54.68
C LYS A 20 16.99 0.72 54.96
N ALA A 21 15.69 0.94 54.71
CA ALA A 21 14.43 0.52 55.39
C ALA A 21 13.83 1.59 56.33
N LYS A 22 12.50 1.78 56.30
CA LYS A 22 11.54 1.92 57.44
C LYS A 22 10.11 2.21 56.92
N THR A 23 9.18 1.23 56.96
CA THR A 23 8.07 1.00 57.92
C THR A 23 6.87 1.96 57.85
N GLY A 24 5.67 1.43 57.56
CA GLY A 24 4.38 2.13 57.75
C GLY A 24 3.12 1.48 57.12
N LYS A 25 2.61 0.41 57.76
CA LYS A 25 1.20 -0.05 57.92
C LYS A 25 0.16 0.02 56.75
N PRO A 26 -0.57 -1.08 56.43
CA PRO A 26 -1.69 -1.05 55.47
C PRO A 26 -3.05 -0.84 56.16
N LYS A 27 -3.96 -0.06 55.56
CA LYS A 27 -5.40 -0.12 55.88
C LYS A 27 -6.28 0.40 54.72
N ALA A 28 -7.22 -0.46 54.33
CA ALA A 28 -8.55 -0.20 53.77
C ALA A 28 -8.72 0.59 52.44
N ALA A 29 -9.15 -0.13 51.40
CA ALA A 29 -10.13 0.38 50.42
C ALA A 29 -11.55 0.33 51.04
N PRO A 30 -12.65 0.81 50.40
CA PRO A 30 -12.78 1.46 49.09
C PRO A 30 -13.67 2.72 49.10
N LYS A 31 -13.70 3.50 48.00
CA LYS A 31 -14.94 4.07 47.41
C LYS A 31 -14.64 4.93 46.16
N THR A 32 -15.15 4.43 45.04
CA THR A 32 -15.93 5.15 44.02
C THR A 32 -15.60 6.62 43.73
N THR A 33 -15.07 6.91 42.54
CA THR A 33 -15.74 7.77 41.54
C THR A 33 -15.05 7.64 40.18
N LYS A 34 -15.87 7.42 39.16
CA LYS A 34 -15.53 7.15 37.76
C LYS A 34 -15.76 8.45 36.99
N PRO A 35 -14.76 9.09 36.34
CA PRO A 35 -15.07 10.15 35.39
C PRO A 35 -15.40 9.53 34.03
N THR A 36 -16.65 9.72 33.64
CA THR A 36 -17.24 9.37 32.36
C THR A 36 -16.69 10.26 31.23
N GLY A 37 -15.56 9.86 30.65
CA GLY A 37 -15.07 10.40 29.38
C GLY A 37 -15.86 9.80 28.21
N LYS A 38 -16.85 10.53 27.73
CA LYS A 38 -17.71 10.20 26.58
C LYS A 38 -16.90 10.17 25.28
N LYS A 39 -16.31 9.01 24.97
CA LYS A 39 -15.72 8.67 23.67
C LYS A 39 -16.85 8.63 22.63
N ARG A 40 -17.01 9.71 21.84
CA ARG A 40 -17.78 9.67 20.59
C ARG A 40 -16.95 8.92 19.55
N SER A 41 -17.12 7.61 19.48
CA SER A 41 -16.74 6.83 18.31
C SER A 41 -17.73 7.14 17.20
N GLY A 42 -17.34 8.02 16.28
CA GLY A 42 -17.99 8.14 14.99
C GLY A 42 -17.75 6.85 14.21
N ALA A 43 -18.70 5.93 14.30
CA ALA A 43 -18.80 4.78 13.41
C ALA A 43 -19.20 5.31 12.03
N GLY A 44 -18.21 5.71 11.23
CA GLY A 44 -18.37 5.85 9.79
C GLY A 44 -18.57 4.46 9.20
N LYS A 45 -19.82 3.97 9.17
CA LYS A 45 -20.20 2.85 8.31
C LYS A 45 -19.97 3.33 6.88
N SER A 46 -18.95 2.79 6.22
CA SER A 46 -18.85 2.83 4.76
C SER A 46 -20.02 2.02 4.19
N VAL A 47 -21.16 2.67 4.00
CA VAL A 47 -22.24 2.10 3.20
C VAL A 47 -21.81 2.27 1.75
N VAL A 48 -21.12 1.26 1.22
CA VAL A 48 -21.06 1.08 -0.23
C VAL A 48 -22.50 0.94 -0.72
N PRO A 49 -22.97 1.79 -1.66
CA PRO A 49 -24.34 1.71 -2.14
C PRO A 49 -24.58 0.34 -2.78
N ALA A 50 -25.76 -0.25 -2.56
CA ALA A 50 -26.13 -1.59 -3.04
C ALA A 50 -25.94 -1.76 -4.57
N ALA A 51 -26.11 -0.68 -5.34
CA ALA A 51 -25.84 -0.64 -6.78
C ALA A 51 -24.37 -0.93 -7.16
N THR A 52 -23.42 -0.63 -6.27
CA THR A 52 -22.00 -0.95 -6.47
C THR A 52 -21.72 -2.43 -6.31
N VAL A 53 -22.48 -3.11 -5.44
CA VAL A 53 -22.30 -4.55 -5.16
C VAL A 53 -22.80 -5.40 -6.33
N GLU A 54 -23.93 -5.02 -6.93
CA GLU A 54 -24.46 -5.69 -8.13
C GLU A 54 -23.55 -5.47 -9.36
N ALA A 55 -23.03 -4.25 -9.53
CA ALA A 55 -22.07 -3.94 -10.60
C ALA A 55 -20.72 -4.66 -10.42
N GLN A 56 -20.29 -4.86 -9.16
CA GLN A 56 -19.10 -5.66 -8.84
C GLN A 56 -19.34 -7.14 -9.11
N ALA A 57 -20.49 -7.70 -8.70
CA ALA A 57 -20.83 -9.10 -8.97
C ALA A 57 -20.90 -9.41 -10.48
N ALA A 58 -21.47 -8.51 -11.28
CA ALA A 58 -21.51 -8.65 -12.73
C ALA A 58 -20.10 -8.59 -13.37
N ARG A 59 -19.21 -7.73 -12.86
CA ARG A 59 -17.81 -7.67 -13.29
C ARG A 59 -17.03 -8.93 -12.92
N ASP A 60 -17.23 -9.43 -11.70
CA ASP A 60 -16.57 -10.66 -11.23
C ASP A 60 -16.99 -11.86 -12.08
N GLU A 61 -18.26 -11.91 -12.50
CA GLU A 61 -18.75 -12.96 -13.39
C GLU A 61 -18.14 -12.87 -14.79
N ALA A 62 -18.07 -11.67 -15.36
CA ALA A 62 -17.38 -11.44 -16.62
C ALA A 62 -15.89 -11.85 -16.54
N LEU A 63 -15.20 -11.53 -15.45
CA LEU A 63 -13.82 -11.94 -15.23
C LEU A 63 -13.67 -13.46 -15.16
N ARG A 64 -14.58 -14.17 -14.49
CA ARG A 64 -14.57 -15.64 -14.44
C ARG A 64 -14.68 -16.26 -15.83
N LEU A 65 -15.56 -15.73 -16.68
CA LEU A 65 -15.74 -16.19 -18.06
C LEU A 65 -14.47 -15.99 -18.89
N HIS A 66 -13.87 -14.79 -18.83
CA HIS A 66 -12.62 -14.51 -19.55
C HIS A 66 -11.46 -15.38 -19.05
N LEU A 67 -11.36 -15.64 -17.74
CA LEU A 67 -10.35 -16.54 -17.20
C LEU A 67 -10.57 -18.00 -17.63
N ALA A 68 -11.82 -18.43 -17.78
CA ALA A 68 -12.15 -19.77 -18.29
C ALA A 68 -11.78 -19.91 -19.77
N GLU A 69 -12.08 -18.91 -20.60
CA GLU A 69 -11.70 -18.88 -22.02
C GLU A 69 -10.19 -18.85 -22.19
N LEU A 70 -9.49 -18.00 -21.42
CA LEU A 70 -8.04 -17.94 -21.41
C LEU A 70 -7.44 -19.30 -21.01
N ARG A 71 -7.96 -19.94 -19.97
CA ARG A 71 -7.53 -21.28 -19.54
C ARG A 71 -7.69 -22.31 -20.66
N GLU A 72 -8.81 -22.27 -21.37
CA GLU A 72 -9.09 -23.21 -22.46
C GLU A 72 -8.14 -22.99 -23.65
N LEU A 73 -7.86 -21.73 -24.00
CA LEU A 73 -6.87 -21.37 -25.02
C LEU A 73 -5.45 -21.81 -24.62
N LEU A 74 -5.08 -21.61 -23.35
CA LEU A 74 -3.79 -22.08 -22.83
C LEU A 74 -3.71 -23.61 -22.91
N ALA A 75 -4.75 -24.33 -22.48
CA ALA A 75 -4.78 -25.79 -22.52
C ALA A 75 -4.83 -26.37 -23.95
N GLY A 76 -5.46 -25.64 -24.88
CA GLY A 76 -5.67 -26.08 -26.26
C GLY A 76 -4.50 -25.79 -27.20
N GLY A 77 -3.66 -24.77 -26.94
CA GLY A 77 -2.66 -24.34 -27.93
C GLY A 77 -1.32 -23.82 -27.41
N VAL A 78 -1.23 -23.37 -26.15
CA VAL A 78 -0.02 -22.65 -25.68
C VAL A 78 0.72 -23.38 -24.55
N MET A 79 0.03 -24.15 -23.73
CA MET A 79 0.58 -24.87 -22.58
C MET A 79 0.37 -26.38 -22.71
N LEU A 80 1.46 -27.13 -22.65
CA LEU A 80 1.42 -28.58 -22.55
C LEU A 80 1.00 -29.00 -21.14
N THR A 81 -0.19 -29.59 -21.02
CA THR A 81 -0.66 -30.14 -19.73
C THR A 81 0.00 -31.48 -19.45
N ALA A 82 0.24 -31.78 -18.17
CA ALA A 82 0.79 -33.06 -17.73
C ALA A 82 -0.02 -34.25 -18.26
N GLN A 83 -1.36 -34.12 -18.27
CA GLN A 83 -2.27 -35.14 -18.78
C GLN A 83 -2.07 -35.38 -20.29
N ARG A 84 -1.92 -34.32 -21.08
CA ARG A 84 -1.71 -34.45 -22.54
C ARG A 84 -0.36 -35.06 -22.87
N VAL A 85 0.67 -34.73 -22.10
CA VAL A 85 1.99 -35.34 -22.21
C VAL A 85 1.91 -36.83 -21.88
N GLN A 86 1.26 -37.21 -20.78
CA GLN A 86 1.12 -38.62 -20.40
C GLN A 86 0.34 -39.43 -21.43
N GLU A 87 -0.78 -38.89 -21.94
CA GLU A 87 -1.62 -39.54 -22.95
C GLU A 87 -0.84 -39.84 -24.24
N THR A 88 -0.09 -38.86 -24.73
CA THR A 88 0.72 -39.02 -25.96
C THR A 88 1.90 -39.97 -25.77
N MET A 89 2.55 -39.94 -24.60
CA MET A 89 3.64 -40.86 -24.26
C MET A 89 3.13 -42.30 -24.08
N ASP A 90 2.00 -42.50 -23.41
CA ASP A 90 1.37 -43.82 -23.24
C ASP A 90 0.96 -44.43 -24.58
N ASP A 91 0.47 -43.63 -25.52
CA ASP A 91 0.19 -44.08 -26.88
C ASP A 91 1.46 -44.48 -27.64
N ALA A 92 2.57 -43.76 -27.45
CA ALA A 92 3.86 -44.14 -28.00
C ALA A 92 4.37 -45.47 -27.42
N VAL A 93 4.15 -45.70 -26.13
CA VAL A 93 4.47 -46.98 -25.44
C VAL A 93 3.60 -48.12 -25.97
N ARG A 94 2.27 -47.92 -26.08
CA ARG A 94 1.36 -48.92 -26.65
C ARG A 94 1.71 -49.32 -28.07
N ARG A 95 2.17 -48.37 -28.89
CA ARG A 95 2.61 -48.62 -30.28
C ARG A 95 4.01 -49.24 -30.36
N GLY A 96 4.68 -49.48 -29.23
CA GLY A 96 6.03 -50.04 -29.17
C GLY A 96 7.11 -49.10 -29.71
N LYS A 97 6.84 -47.80 -29.82
CA LYS A 97 7.79 -46.79 -30.30
C LYS A 97 8.67 -46.22 -29.19
N MET A 98 8.29 -46.46 -27.94
CA MET A 98 8.97 -45.97 -26.75
C MET A 98 8.85 -47.00 -25.63
N THR A 99 9.87 -47.18 -24.79
CA THR A 99 9.70 -48.01 -23.60
C THR A 99 8.99 -47.23 -22.50
N ARG A 100 8.30 -47.93 -21.60
CA ARG A 100 7.61 -47.28 -20.47
C ARG A 100 8.57 -46.47 -19.59
N ARG A 101 9.80 -46.96 -19.41
CA ARG A 101 10.83 -46.27 -18.62
C ARG A 101 11.25 -44.96 -19.28
N ASP A 102 11.47 -44.98 -20.60
CA ASP A 102 11.85 -43.77 -21.35
C ASP A 102 10.72 -42.73 -21.31
N ALA A 103 9.46 -43.18 -21.45
CA ALA A 103 8.27 -42.32 -21.37
C ALA A 103 8.19 -41.59 -20.02
N GLU A 104 8.42 -42.32 -18.93
CA GLU A 104 8.42 -41.75 -17.57
C GLU A 104 9.57 -40.75 -17.37
N GLU A 105 10.75 -41.01 -17.93
CA GLU A 105 11.90 -40.11 -17.84
C GLU A 105 11.67 -38.80 -18.60
N VAL A 106 11.20 -38.89 -19.85
CA VAL A 106 10.88 -37.71 -20.67
C VAL A 106 9.74 -36.89 -20.06
N ALA A 107 8.68 -37.56 -19.58
CA ALA A 107 7.56 -36.87 -18.94
C ALA A 107 8.02 -36.10 -17.68
N ARG A 108 8.87 -36.69 -16.83
CA ARG A 108 9.42 -36.01 -15.65
C ARG A 108 10.28 -34.82 -16.05
N GLY A 109 11.20 -35.00 -16.99
CA GLY A 109 12.07 -33.91 -17.47
C GLY A 109 11.29 -32.74 -18.06
N LEU A 110 10.24 -33.02 -18.83
CA LEU A 110 9.37 -31.99 -19.41
C LEU A 110 8.57 -31.25 -18.33
N MET A 111 8.04 -31.97 -17.33
CA MET A 111 7.31 -31.33 -16.22
C MET A 111 8.23 -30.46 -15.35
N ASP A 112 9.44 -30.91 -15.07
CA ASP A 112 10.41 -30.14 -14.29
C ASP A 112 10.86 -28.88 -15.03
N THR A 113 11.10 -29.00 -16.34
CA THR A 113 11.43 -27.86 -17.21
C THR A 113 10.26 -26.88 -17.32
N GLY A 114 9.04 -27.39 -17.56
CA GLY A 114 7.84 -26.56 -17.64
C GLY A 114 7.52 -25.83 -16.34
N ARG A 115 7.74 -26.45 -15.18
CA ARG A 115 7.61 -25.77 -13.88
C ARG A 115 8.60 -24.62 -13.74
N ARG A 116 9.87 -24.84 -14.07
CA ARG A 116 10.90 -23.78 -14.01
C ARG A 116 10.53 -22.61 -14.93
N GLN A 117 10.18 -22.91 -16.17
CA GLN A 117 9.73 -21.89 -17.13
C GLN A 117 8.49 -21.12 -16.62
N SER A 118 7.55 -21.80 -15.96
CA SER A 118 6.38 -21.14 -15.38
C SER A 118 6.75 -20.18 -14.25
N PHE A 119 7.71 -20.56 -13.40
CA PHE A 119 8.21 -19.67 -12.35
C PHE A 119 8.96 -18.47 -12.92
N ASP A 120 9.74 -18.66 -13.97
CA ASP A 120 10.46 -17.57 -14.65
C ASP A 120 9.48 -16.59 -15.32
N LEU A 121 8.45 -17.10 -16.00
CA LEU A 121 7.39 -16.27 -16.60
C LEU A 121 6.59 -15.49 -15.55
N LEU A 122 6.28 -16.11 -14.41
CA LEU A 122 5.61 -15.41 -13.31
C LEU A 122 6.47 -14.28 -12.75
N ALA A 123 7.78 -14.50 -12.60
CA ALA A 123 8.71 -13.46 -12.16
C ALA A 123 8.80 -12.30 -13.16
N GLU A 124 8.80 -12.61 -14.46
CA GLU A 124 8.81 -11.60 -15.52
C GLU A 124 7.52 -10.77 -15.53
N ILE A 125 6.36 -11.41 -15.36
CA ILE A 125 5.06 -10.73 -15.24
C ILE A 125 5.02 -9.84 -14.00
N GLU A 126 5.52 -10.31 -12.86
CA GLU A 126 5.58 -9.51 -11.62
C GLU A 126 6.48 -8.28 -11.80
N GLN A 127 7.64 -8.46 -12.44
CA GLN A 127 8.55 -7.36 -12.73
C GLN A 127 7.94 -6.34 -13.72
N LEU A 128 7.22 -6.82 -14.73
CA LEU A 128 6.53 -5.96 -15.68
C LEU A 128 5.39 -5.19 -15.02
N LEU A 129 4.63 -5.84 -14.13
CA LEU A 129 3.55 -5.22 -13.38
C LEU A 129 4.07 -4.13 -12.43
N GLU A 130 5.17 -4.39 -11.72
CA GLU A 130 5.79 -3.40 -10.85
C GLU A 130 6.31 -2.20 -11.65
N ARG A 131 6.93 -2.46 -12.81
CA ARG A 131 7.36 -1.39 -13.74
C ARG A 131 6.18 -0.55 -14.21
N SER A 132 5.12 -1.19 -14.70
CA SER A 132 3.90 -0.51 -15.14
C SER A 132 3.27 0.33 -14.04
N LYS A 133 3.19 -0.21 -12.81
CA LYS A 133 2.67 0.52 -11.64
C LYS A 133 3.52 1.74 -11.30
N SER A 134 4.85 1.62 -11.41
CA SER A 134 5.78 2.73 -11.17
C SER A 134 5.68 3.81 -12.24
N ASP A 135 5.53 3.43 -13.52
CA ASP A 135 5.37 4.36 -14.65
C ASP A 135 4.03 5.10 -14.58
N LEU A 136 2.95 4.39 -14.28
CA LEU A 136 1.62 4.96 -14.05
C LEU A 136 1.62 5.91 -12.84
N GLY A 137 2.29 5.53 -11.75
CA GLY A 137 2.44 6.38 -10.58
C GLY A 137 3.23 7.65 -10.88
N SER A 138 4.29 7.55 -11.69
CA SER A 138 5.13 8.67 -12.09
C SER A 138 4.38 9.61 -13.04
N ALA A 139 3.73 9.08 -14.07
CA ALA A 139 2.90 9.84 -15.00
C ALA A 139 1.74 10.54 -14.28
N SER A 140 1.05 9.84 -13.37
CA SER A 140 -0.02 10.42 -12.55
C SER A 140 0.50 11.57 -11.68
N ASN A 141 1.66 11.40 -11.05
CA ASN A 141 2.28 12.47 -10.26
C ASN A 141 2.65 13.69 -11.11
N LEU A 142 3.20 13.50 -12.31
CA LEU A 142 3.54 14.59 -13.23
C LEU A 142 2.29 15.36 -13.67
N VAL A 143 1.22 14.65 -14.05
CA VAL A 143 -0.06 15.28 -14.41
C VAL A 143 -0.65 16.05 -13.22
N ARG A 144 -0.61 15.45 -12.02
CA ARG A 144 -1.06 16.11 -10.80
C ARG A 144 -0.25 17.37 -10.50
N GLU A 145 1.07 17.33 -10.64
CA GLU A 145 1.92 18.50 -10.41
C GLU A 145 1.70 19.61 -11.45
N GLY A 146 1.55 19.23 -12.72
CA GLY A 146 1.22 20.17 -13.80
C GLY A 146 -0.14 20.86 -13.57
N THR A 147 -1.17 20.10 -13.22
CA THR A 147 -2.50 20.65 -12.89
C THR A 147 -2.47 21.54 -11.65
N ASP A 148 -1.76 21.15 -10.60
CA ASP A 148 -1.60 21.99 -9.40
C ASP A 148 -0.87 23.30 -9.71
N ARG A 149 0.13 23.29 -10.60
CA ARG A 149 0.84 24.49 -11.05
C ARG A 149 -0.09 25.44 -11.81
N VAL A 150 -0.88 24.92 -12.75
CA VAL A 150 -1.86 25.70 -13.52
C VAL A 150 -2.89 26.34 -12.59
N LEU A 151 -3.43 25.57 -11.64
CA LEU A 151 -4.42 26.09 -10.69
C LEU A 151 -3.85 27.18 -9.77
N ARG A 152 -2.57 27.09 -9.36
CA ARG A 152 -1.89 28.15 -8.59
C ARG A 152 -1.79 29.45 -9.38
N GLU A 153 -1.50 29.37 -10.68
CA GLU A 153 -1.41 30.54 -11.53
C GLU A 153 -2.80 31.16 -11.75
N VAL A 154 -3.82 30.32 -11.97
CA VAL A 154 -5.22 30.78 -12.02
C VAL A 154 -5.62 31.46 -10.71
N ASP A 155 -5.26 30.90 -9.56
CA ASP A 155 -5.49 31.51 -8.25
C ASP A 155 -4.82 32.90 -8.15
N ARG A 156 -3.56 33.03 -8.60
CA ARG A 156 -2.83 34.31 -8.60
C ARG A 156 -3.52 35.35 -9.48
N VAL A 157 -3.80 35.00 -10.73
CA VAL A 157 -4.46 35.90 -11.70
C VAL A 157 -5.83 36.32 -11.19
N ARG A 158 -6.59 35.39 -10.63
CA ARG A 158 -7.91 35.66 -10.04
C ARG A 158 -7.82 36.71 -8.93
N ARG A 159 -6.87 36.54 -8.01
CA ARG A 159 -6.67 37.48 -6.89
C ARG A 159 -6.26 38.86 -7.36
N THR A 160 -5.38 38.95 -8.37
CA THR A 160 -4.96 40.25 -8.92
C THR A 160 -6.05 40.93 -9.74
N ALA A 161 -6.89 40.17 -10.43
CA ALA A 161 -7.98 40.70 -11.26
C ALA A 161 -9.26 41.00 -10.46
N GLY A 162 -9.36 40.55 -9.20
CA GLY A 162 -10.54 40.73 -8.36
C GLY A 162 -11.80 40.00 -8.87
N VAL A 163 -11.62 38.96 -9.71
CA VAL A 163 -12.74 38.22 -10.32
C VAL A 163 -13.07 36.98 -9.49
N GLY A 164 -14.36 36.66 -9.29
CA GLY A 164 -14.78 35.40 -8.63
C GLY A 164 -14.90 35.48 -7.10
N SER A 165 -14.94 34.32 -6.44
CA SER A 165 -15.16 34.23 -4.98
C SER A 165 -14.09 35.00 -4.20
N PRO A 166 -14.46 35.71 -3.11
CA PRO A 166 -13.52 36.52 -2.30
C PRO A 166 -12.45 35.68 -1.58
N PHE A 167 -12.54 34.36 -1.64
CA PHE A 167 -11.61 33.46 -0.99
C PHE A 167 -10.30 33.25 -1.79
N PRO A 168 -9.11 33.26 -1.16
CA PRO A 168 -7.82 33.25 -1.86
C PRO A 168 -7.49 31.99 -2.68
N ILE A 169 -8.10 30.84 -2.37
CA ILE A 169 -7.79 29.53 -2.98
C ILE A 169 -9.06 28.92 -3.58
N LEU A 170 -9.06 28.61 -4.87
CA LEU A 170 -10.23 28.02 -5.52
C LEU A 170 -10.49 26.59 -5.01
N GLY A 171 -11.75 26.26 -4.72
CA GLY A 171 -12.16 24.90 -4.37
C GLY A 171 -11.50 24.35 -3.11
N TYR A 172 -11.15 25.22 -2.16
CA TYR A 172 -10.39 24.89 -0.95
C TYR A 172 -10.86 23.63 -0.21
N ASP A 173 -12.17 23.45 -0.07
CA ASP A 173 -12.77 22.33 0.65
C ASP A 173 -12.43 20.96 0.05
N ALA A 174 -12.26 20.90 -1.27
CA ALA A 174 -11.93 19.67 -1.99
C ALA A 174 -10.42 19.36 -1.99
N LEU A 175 -9.57 20.29 -1.51
CA LEU A 175 -8.12 20.12 -1.55
C LEU A 175 -7.59 19.35 -0.35
N SER A 176 -6.57 18.53 -0.59
CA SER A 176 -5.79 17.90 0.48
C SER A 176 -4.84 18.90 1.15
N ALA A 177 -4.40 18.60 2.38
CA ALA A 177 -3.46 19.47 3.11
C ALA A 177 -2.13 19.70 2.35
N ALA A 178 -1.69 18.72 1.55
CA ALA A 178 -0.50 18.85 0.71
C ALA A 178 -0.72 19.87 -0.41
N GLN A 179 -1.85 19.78 -1.11
CA GLN A 179 -2.26 20.68 -2.20
C GLN A 179 -2.50 22.11 -1.71
N VAL A 180 -3.11 22.26 -0.52
CA VAL A 180 -3.28 23.57 0.11
C VAL A 180 -1.92 24.17 0.42
N GLY A 181 -1.01 23.42 1.05
CA GLY A 181 0.30 23.94 1.42
C GLY A 181 1.12 24.49 0.25
N GLY A 182 1.10 23.82 -0.90
CA GLY A 182 1.78 24.35 -2.10
C GLY A 182 1.13 25.61 -2.69
N ARG A 183 -0.16 25.85 -2.41
CA ARG A 183 -0.84 27.10 -2.80
C ARG A 183 -0.55 28.23 -1.82
N LEU A 184 -0.25 27.94 -0.55
CA LEU A 184 0.04 28.94 0.49
C LEU A 184 1.31 29.76 0.24
N GLU A 185 2.31 29.21 -0.45
CA GLU A 185 3.63 29.84 -0.66
C GLU A 185 3.59 31.16 -1.46
N GLY A 186 2.49 31.46 -2.15
CA GLY A 186 2.32 32.68 -2.96
C GLY A 186 1.24 33.63 -2.45
N LEU A 187 0.75 33.47 -1.21
CA LEU A 187 -0.26 34.34 -0.62
C LEU A 187 0.38 35.48 0.20
N SER A 188 -0.27 36.63 0.19
CA SER A 188 0.10 37.76 1.04
C SER A 188 -0.24 37.48 2.52
N PRO A 189 0.41 38.18 3.48
CA PRO A 189 0.12 38.00 4.91
C PRO A 189 -1.35 38.23 5.29
N ALA A 190 -2.05 39.15 4.61
CA ALA A 190 -3.47 39.39 4.84
C ALA A 190 -4.34 38.21 4.35
N GLU A 191 -3.98 37.61 3.21
CA GLU A 191 -4.68 36.44 2.67
C GLU A 191 -4.41 35.20 3.51
N LEU A 192 -3.18 35.00 4.00
CA LEU A 192 -2.82 33.91 4.92
C LEU A 192 -3.64 33.96 6.22
N ARG A 193 -3.89 35.15 6.76
CA ARG A 193 -4.77 35.33 7.93
C ARG A 193 -6.22 34.92 7.64
N ARG A 194 -6.75 35.25 6.44
CA ARG A 194 -8.10 34.82 6.02
C ARG A 194 -8.18 33.31 5.84
N VAL A 195 -7.17 32.68 5.24
CA VAL A 195 -7.13 31.21 5.10
C VAL A 195 -7.02 30.55 6.47
N ARG A 196 -6.27 31.13 7.41
CA ARG A 196 -6.18 30.65 8.80
C ARG A 196 -7.54 30.68 9.50
N GLU A 197 -8.25 31.81 9.47
CA GLU A 197 -9.56 31.97 10.08
C GLU A 197 -10.59 30.98 9.49
N TYR A 198 -10.55 30.81 8.16
CA TYR A 198 -11.37 29.83 7.48
C TYR A 198 -11.05 28.40 7.92
N GLU A 199 -9.77 28.03 7.95
CA GLU A 199 -9.34 26.70 8.38
C GLU A 199 -9.71 26.41 9.84
N GLU A 200 -9.53 27.39 10.75
CA GLU A 200 -9.90 27.27 12.17
C GLU A 200 -11.42 27.06 12.36
N THR A 201 -12.24 27.64 11.50
CA THR A 201 -13.72 27.56 11.59
C THR A 201 -14.30 26.29 10.94
N HIS A 202 -13.61 25.69 9.96
CA HIS A 202 -14.16 24.57 9.18
C HIS A 202 -13.59 23.21 9.60
N ALA A 203 -12.35 22.91 9.20
CA ALA A 203 -11.77 21.57 9.35
C ALA A 203 -10.63 21.50 10.39
N ALA A 204 -10.06 22.64 10.77
CA ALA A 204 -8.97 22.80 11.72
C ALA A 204 -7.82 21.79 11.53
N ARG A 205 -7.42 21.57 10.27
CA ARG A 205 -6.33 20.65 9.92
C ARG A 205 -5.01 21.23 10.42
N LYS A 206 -4.46 20.59 11.46
CA LYS A 206 -3.21 21.00 12.11
C LYS A 206 -2.03 21.18 11.14
N THR A 207 -1.95 20.36 10.10
CA THR A 207 -0.90 20.42 9.08
C THR A 207 -0.97 21.68 8.22
N VAL A 208 -2.18 22.18 7.94
CA VAL A 208 -2.39 23.41 7.19
C VAL A 208 -2.10 24.61 8.09
N LEU A 209 -2.64 24.62 9.31
CA LEU A 209 -2.40 25.69 10.28
C LEU A 209 -0.91 25.88 10.59
N ALA A 210 -0.17 24.79 10.85
CA ALA A 210 1.27 24.85 11.09
C ALA A 210 2.05 25.41 9.88
N ARG A 211 1.61 25.10 8.65
CA ARG A 211 2.21 25.69 7.44
C ARG A 211 1.90 27.17 7.30
N ILE A 212 0.68 27.60 7.63
CA ILE A 212 0.31 29.03 7.62
C ILE A 212 1.09 29.81 8.67
N GLU A 213 1.21 29.27 9.89
CA GLU A 213 2.03 29.86 10.95
C GLU A 213 3.48 30.02 10.50
N LYS A 214 4.06 28.98 9.88
CA LYS A 214 5.42 29.06 9.32
C LYS A 214 5.55 30.09 8.19
N ALA A 215 4.51 30.29 7.38
CA ALA A 215 4.52 31.28 6.29
C ALA A 215 4.29 32.72 6.78
N LEU A 216 3.79 32.89 8.02
CA LEU A 216 3.56 34.18 8.67
C LEU A 216 4.68 34.60 9.63
N ALA A 217 5.54 33.65 10.03
CA ALA A 217 6.72 33.87 10.88
C ALA A 217 7.89 34.47 10.09
#